data_AF-A0A196SLY3-F1
#
_entry.id   AF-A0A196SLY3-F1
#
_cell.length_a   1.000
_cell.length_b   1.000
_cell.length_c   1.000
_cell.angle_alpha   90.00
_cell.angle_beta   90.00
_cell.angle_gamma   90.00
#
_symmetry.space_group_name_H-M   'P 1'
#
loop_
_entity.id
_entity.type
_entity.pdbx_description
1 polymer ?
#
loop_
_entity_poly.entity_id
_entity_poly.type
_entity_poly.pdbx_seq_one_letter_code
_entity_poly.pdbx_strand_id
1 'polypeptide(L)'
;MLWRPPSPLQPYMHSLCRCISYEIGARYVGTRVDKFIRDKYPRIPYSLIQRELREKKVYVEERSGTEVKKVRFRPGDHFSKPCTIHLPDCFSKIEEDRSVKPISPSSPPVLDLSKRILYSDDHLLVLNKPAGVCCQPSPDTQFCLYSLLQSLFPSSLFYPVHRLDRDTTGVLLIAKDRETARTIGMELVQRNVAKTYIAAGFDRAFSKKRLPDAGIIRSRLARTEDYTGQLYRATDVSVTPLQSQSFPPKVKSTGDVAITGYSVLARKSPVVLLQCRLYTGKTHQIRVHLKDALGIEILNDGKYGNRRLSRSVEMPIDRKALYLHCWKMKLRVNGVERTNNLKKIPSGHREFISDTAFDYYGKRMVSASADGYLRVWNLTNDEWKLQCEIKAHTSLISRVDWAHPLFGQVFAACLHNDSVAIYQETIGDDKKKTWIKRCTISTPSPSPLDISFCPSCFGLCLAICCKDESVYIYKPVDTFQIWNWQCDSSFQVNKPVNCLSWCKARNHPMSLVVGTDTDVQIWELSESHVWEQRNILQDGNSVVRSVAWSSNIGKDYETIAASYSDGCIRIFQISPAGYSLTGCLRDHGRDVWRIEWNLTGTILASSGDDDCVRMWKQTFDGSWCCISEIHPDK
;
A
#
# COMPACT_ATOMS: atom_id res chain seq x y z
N MET A 1 30.30 18.64 71.71
CA MET A 1 30.47 18.94 70.26
C MET A 1 29.09 19.16 69.66
N LEU A 2 28.55 20.39 69.76
CA LEU A 2 28.66 21.46 68.76
C LEU A 2 28.10 20.99 67.39
N TRP A 3 27.09 21.58 66.76
CA TRP A 3 26.26 22.75 67.01
C TRP A 3 25.13 22.63 65.94
N ARG A 4 23.85 22.72 66.29
CA ARG A 4 22.76 22.89 65.29
C ARG A 4 22.27 24.33 65.42
N PRO A 5 22.43 25.18 64.39
CA PRO A 5 21.78 26.48 64.39
C PRO A 5 20.36 26.39 63.81
N PRO A 6 19.52 27.41 64.09
CA PRO A 6 18.06 27.35 63.96
C PRO A 6 17.58 27.77 62.58
N SER A 7 16.32 27.46 62.29
CA SER A 7 15.56 27.93 61.13
C SER A 7 15.68 29.45 60.92
N PRO A 8 15.86 29.93 59.67
CA PRO A 8 15.47 31.28 59.32
C PRO A 8 14.07 31.29 58.71
N LEU A 9 13.25 32.17 59.26
CA LEU A 9 12.03 32.73 58.70
C LEU A 9 12.26 33.24 57.26
N GLN A 10 11.20 33.22 56.46
CA GLN A 10 11.09 33.95 55.20
C GLN A 10 11.61 35.40 55.30
N PRO A 11 12.03 35.96 54.17
CA PRO A 11 11.53 37.27 53.78
C PRO A 11 10.69 37.16 52.51
N TYR A 12 9.51 37.75 52.61
CA TYR A 12 8.73 38.27 51.50
C TYR A 12 9.62 38.91 50.42
N MET A 13 9.49 38.43 49.19
CA MET A 13 9.41 39.34 48.05
C MET A 13 8.26 38.85 47.17
N HIS A 14 7.13 39.57 47.26
CA HIS A 14 6.21 39.72 46.13
C HIS A 14 7.02 40.19 44.92
N SER A 15 7.59 39.25 44.16
CA SER A 15 7.95 39.56 42.78
C SER A 15 6.63 39.57 42.03
N LEU A 16 6.19 40.77 41.66
CA LEU A 16 5.22 40.98 40.60
C LEU A 16 5.48 39.92 39.52
N CYS A 17 4.51 39.02 39.29
CA CYS A 17 4.58 38.11 38.16
C CYS A 17 4.58 38.96 36.90
N ARG A 18 5.78 39.37 36.48
CA ARG A 18 6.03 39.87 35.15
C ARG A 18 5.49 38.79 34.21
N CYS A 19 4.68 39.26 33.27
CA CYS A 19 4.05 38.43 32.27
C CYS A 19 4.49 38.97 30.91
N ILE A 20 4.82 38.08 30.00
CA ILE A 20 5.29 38.45 28.68
C ILE A 20 4.09 38.50 27.75
N SER A 21 3.86 39.64 27.14
CA SER A 21 2.76 39.86 26.20
C SER A 21 3.23 39.64 24.75
N TYR A 22 2.46 38.87 23.98
CA TYR A 22 2.67 38.68 22.55
C TYR A 22 1.42 39.01 21.76
N GLU A 23 1.59 39.73 20.66
CA GLU A 23 0.49 40.03 19.75
C GLU A 23 0.23 38.84 18.80
N ILE A 24 -1.02 38.37 18.81
CA ILE A 24 -1.49 37.26 17.99
C ILE A 24 -2.25 37.83 16.79
N GLY A 25 -1.61 37.80 15.62
CA GLY A 25 -2.23 38.23 14.36
C GLY A 25 -3.27 37.23 13.82
N ALA A 26 -4.03 37.66 12.80
CA ALA A 26 -5.14 36.89 12.19
C ALA A 26 -4.74 35.47 11.73
N ARG A 27 -3.49 35.25 11.32
CA ARG A 27 -2.97 33.94 10.89
C ARG A 27 -3.03 32.84 11.96
N TYR A 28 -3.11 33.20 13.23
CA TYR A 28 -3.15 32.26 14.35
C TYR A 28 -4.57 32.00 14.85
N VAL A 29 -5.59 32.68 14.32
CA VAL A 29 -7.00 32.41 14.65
C VAL A 29 -7.35 30.98 14.28
N GLY A 30 -8.03 30.26 15.18
CA GLY A 30 -8.30 28.83 15.05
C GLY A 30 -7.09 27.93 15.38
N THR A 31 -5.93 28.48 15.74
CA THR A 31 -4.80 27.71 16.25
C THR A 31 -4.97 27.43 17.73
N ARG A 32 -4.59 26.22 18.15
CA ARG A 32 -4.62 25.81 19.55
C ARG A 32 -3.53 26.51 20.35
N VAL A 33 -3.88 27.06 21.52
CA VAL A 33 -2.99 27.93 22.30
C VAL A 33 -1.71 27.20 22.74
N ASP A 34 -1.83 25.92 23.13
CA ASP A 34 -0.68 25.09 23.51
C ASP A 34 0.27 24.79 22.34
N LYS A 35 -0.23 24.73 21.11
CA LYS A 35 0.59 24.59 19.90
C LYS A 35 1.37 25.87 19.60
N PHE A 36 0.72 27.03 19.74
CA PHE A 36 1.39 28.33 19.59
C PHE A 36 2.53 28.52 20.60
N ILE A 37 2.29 28.21 21.89
CA ILE A 37 3.32 28.36 22.93
C ILE A 37 4.52 27.45 22.64
N ARG A 38 4.29 26.22 22.19
CA ARG A 38 5.36 25.27 21.85
C ARG A 38 6.19 25.74 20.66
N ASP A 39 5.55 26.30 19.64
CA ASP A 39 6.23 26.84 18.46
C ASP A 39 7.14 28.02 18.83
N LYS A 40 6.67 28.87 19.76
CA LYS A 40 7.42 30.03 20.23
C LYS A 40 8.55 29.68 21.20
N TYR A 41 8.37 28.64 22.02
CA TYR A 41 9.29 28.22 23.07
C TYR A 41 9.60 26.72 23.00
N PRO A 42 10.49 26.30 22.09
CA PRO A 42 10.76 24.89 21.84
C PRO A 42 11.47 24.18 22.99
N ARG A 43 12.15 24.89 23.90
CA ARG A 43 12.87 24.27 25.04
C ARG A 43 11.96 23.97 26.22
N ILE A 44 10.72 24.47 26.22
CA ILE A 44 9.79 24.30 27.33
C ILE A 44 9.12 22.92 27.27
N PRO A 45 9.17 22.11 28.35
CA PRO A 45 8.46 20.84 28.41
C PRO A 45 6.95 21.01 28.24
N TYR A 46 6.32 20.16 27.43
CA TYR A 46 4.87 20.25 27.21
C TYR A 46 4.04 20.05 28.48
N SER A 47 4.52 19.24 29.42
CA SER A 47 3.89 19.06 30.73
C SER A 47 3.79 20.38 31.51
N LEU A 48 4.79 21.25 31.38
CA LEU A 48 4.82 22.57 31.97
C LEU A 48 3.78 23.49 31.31
N ILE A 49 3.72 23.53 29.97
CA ILE A 49 2.70 24.29 29.23
C ILE A 49 1.28 23.87 29.66
N GLN A 50 1.04 22.56 29.76
CA GLN A 50 -0.24 22.01 30.21
C GLN A 50 -0.54 22.35 31.68
N ARG A 51 0.47 22.36 32.55
CA ARG A 51 0.32 22.78 33.95
C ARG A 51 -0.07 24.24 34.05
N GLU A 52 0.64 25.15 33.39
CA GLU A 52 0.36 26.60 33.48
C GLU A 52 -1.01 26.95 32.85
N LEU A 53 -1.46 26.21 31.84
CA LEU A 53 -2.83 26.30 31.30
C LEU A 53 -3.88 25.80 32.30
N ARG A 54 -3.64 24.68 33.01
CA ARG A 54 -4.54 24.19 34.07
C ARG A 54 -4.61 25.14 35.26
N GLU A 55 -3.47 25.73 35.62
CA GLU A 55 -3.35 26.75 36.67
C GLU A 55 -3.85 28.13 36.20
N LYS A 56 -4.31 28.25 34.95
CA LYS A 56 -4.91 29.44 34.35
C LYS A 56 -4.01 30.68 34.38
N LYS A 57 -2.69 30.48 34.28
CA LYS A 57 -1.70 31.56 34.27
C LYS A 57 -1.46 32.15 32.87
N VAL A 58 -2.01 31.51 31.84
CA VAL A 58 -2.00 31.99 30.45
C VAL A 58 -3.34 32.65 30.14
N TYR A 59 -3.33 33.91 29.70
CA TYR A 59 -4.56 34.70 29.51
C TYR A 59 -4.44 35.76 28.41
N VAL A 60 -5.56 36.29 27.94
CA VAL A 60 -5.65 37.48 27.08
C VAL A 60 -6.42 38.58 27.78
N GLU A 61 -6.11 39.83 27.46
CA GLU A 61 -6.87 40.98 27.93
C GLU A 61 -7.87 41.41 26.85
N GLU A 62 -9.16 41.36 27.16
CA GLU A 62 -10.23 41.83 26.28
C GLU A 62 -10.82 43.12 26.84
N ARG A 63 -10.89 44.16 26.00
CA ARG A 63 -11.62 45.40 26.31
C ARG A 63 -13.10 45.24 26.01
N SER A 64 -13.95 45.55 26.99
CA SER A 64 -15.39 45.69 26.81
C SER A 64 -15.78 47.06 27.36
N GLY A 65 -15.96 48.05 26.47
CA GLY A 65 -16.11 49.45 26.86
C GLY A 65 -14.83 50.00 27.51
N THR A 66 -14.96 50.60 28.70
CA THR A 66 -13.84 51.14 29.51
C THR A 66 -13.17 50.09 30.40
N GLU A 67 -13.71 48.87 30.54
CA GLU A 67 -13.14 47.82 31.38
C GLU A 67 -12.27 46.82 30.60
N VAL A 68 -11.16 46.41 31.22
CA VAL A 68 -10.24 45.37 30.70
C VAL A 68 -10.45 44.07 31.49
N LYS A 69 -10.89 43.00 30.81
CA LYS A 69 -11.13 41.68 31.40
C LYS A 69 -10.05 40.68 31.01
N LYS A 70 -9.53 39.93 31.98
CA LYS A 70 -8.58 38.82 31.77
C LYS A 70 -9.32 37.52 31.45
N VAL A 71 -9.27 37.07 30.20
CA VAL A 71 -9.82 35.78 29.77
C VAL A 71 -8.71 34.74 29.81
N ARG A 72 -8.85 33.74 30.68
CA ARG A 72 -7.81 32.73 30.94
C ARG A 72 -8.05 31.46 30.11
N PHE A 73 -7.00 30.94 29.47
CA PHE A 73 -7.07 29.75 28.64
C PHE A 73 -6.97 28.45 29.44
N ARG A 74 -7.58 27.38 28.92
CA ARG A 74 -7.52 26.00 29.39
C ARG A 74 -6.87 25.09 28.33
N PRO A 75 -6.42 23.89 28.72
CA PRO A 75 -5.96 22.88 27.78
C PRO A 75 -6.96 22.62 26.64
N GLY A 76 -6.51 22.77 25.39
CA GLY A 76 -7.32 22.54 24.20
C GLY A 76 -8.04 23.77 23.65
N ASP A 77 -7.95 24.92 24.31
CA ASP A 77 -8.53 26.17 23.80
C ASP A 77 -7.82 26.67 22.54
N HIS A 78 -8.54 27.43 21.72
CA HIS A 78 -8.07 28.00 20.46
C HIS A 78 -8.22 29.53 20.48
N PHE A 79 -7.38 30.24 19.71
CA PHE A 79 -7.55 31.67 19.51
C PHE A 79 -8.81 31.94 18.68
N SER A 80 -9.75 32.70 19.23
CA SER A 80 -11.01 33.04 18.55
C SER A 80 -10.89 34.27 17.65
N LYS A 81 -9.96 35.18 17.97
CA LYS A 81 -9.71 36.44 17.26
C LYS A 81 -8.26 36.90 17.51
N PRO A 82 -7.76 37.88 16.74
CA PRO A 82 -6.49 38.53 17.06
C PRO A 82 -6.52 39.13 18.47
N CYS A 83 -5.47 38.89 19.26
CA CYS A 83 -5.43 39.28 20.67
C CYS A 83 -4.00 39.37 21.19
N THR A 84 -3.80 40.03 22.34
CA THR A 84 -2.52 40.00 23.05
C THR A 84 -2.54 38.91 24.12
N ILE A 85 -1.74 37.86 23.94
CA ILE A 85 -1.60 36.77 24.92
C ILE A 85 -0.52 37.11 25.95
N HIS A 86 -0.83 36.89 27.21
CA HIS A 86 0.08 37.02 28.34
C HIS A 86 0.53 35.62 28.81
N LEU A 87 1.85 35.41 28.80
CA LEU A 87 2.51 34.17 29.19
C LEU A 87 3.28 34.35 30.50
N PRO A 88 3.45 33.29 31.31
CA PRO A 88 4.27 33.33 32.52
C PRO A 88 5.74 33.61 32.21
N ASP A 89 6.40 34.45 33.01
CA ASP A 89 7.83 34.76 32.93
C ASP A 89 8.76 33.55 33.03
N CYS A 90 8.31 32.45 33.62
CA CYS A 90 9.11 31.23 33.67
C CYS A 90 9.40 30.67 32.26
N PHE A 91 8.60 31.03 31.25
CA PHE A 91 8.81 30.59 29.88
C PHE A 91 10.05 31.21 29.24
N SER A 92 10.28 32.53 29.38
CA SER A 92 11.50 33.17 28.88
C SER A 92 12.74 32.73 29.64
N LYS A 93 12.65 32.64 30.97
CA LYS A 93 13.79 32.26 31.83
C LYS A 93 14.34 30.87 31.47
N ILE A 94 13.45 29.92 31.19
CA ILE A 94 13.83 28.57 30.77
C ILE A 94 14.40 28.56 29.35
N GLU A 95 13.93 29.44 28.46
CA GLU A 95 14.44 29.53 27.09
C GLU A 95 15.84 30.18 27.04
N GLU A 96 16.08 31.18 27.88
CA GLU A 96 17.36 31.92 27.99
C GLU A 96 18.45 31.17 28.76
N ASP A 97 18.08 30.23 29.63
CA ASP A 97 19.03 29.41 30.38
C ASP A 97 19.77 28.44 29.45
N ARG A 98 20.99 28.82 29.05
CA ARG A 98 21.88 28.00 28.19
C ARG A 98 22.41 26.75 28.88
N SER A 99 22.28 26.63 30.21
CA SER A 99 22.64 25.41 30.95
C SER A 99 21.58 24.32 30.80
N VAL A 100 20.34 24.71 30.47
CA VAL A 100 19.30 23.80 29.99
C VAL A 100 19.67 23.41 28.57
N LYS A 101 20.48 22.36 28.45
CA LYS A 101 20.70 21.69 27.16
C LYS A 101 19.30 21.41 26.56
N PRO A 102 19.07 21.68 25.25
CA PRO A 102 17.85 21.21 24.60
C PRO A 102 17.71 19.74 24.97
N ILE A 103 16.52 19.32 25.44
CA ILE A 103 16.29 17.97 25.96
C ILE A 103 16.84 16.98 24.94
N SER A 104 18.07 16.54 25.16
CA SER A 104 18.79 15.64 24.29
C SER A 104 18.27 14.28 24.69
N PRO A 105 17.51 13.61 23.81
CA PRO A 105 16.83 12.40 24.20
C PRO A 105 17.87 11.38 24.69
N SER A 106 17.66 10.82 25.89
CA SER A 106 18.18 9.49 26.20
C SER A 106 17.84 8.61 25.01
N SER A 107 18.83 7.95 24.41
CA SER A 107 18.70 7.26 23.13
C SER A 107 17.31 6.58 23.01
N PRO A 108 16.53 6.90 21.96
CA PRO A 108 15.30 6.14 21.72
C PRO A 108 15.69 4.66 21.72
N PRO A 109 14.90 3.74 22.31
CA PRO A 109 15.13 2.32 22.09
C PRO A 109 15.30 2.17 20.57
N VAL A 110 16.43 1.60 20.12
CA VAL A 110 16.82 1.51 18.71
C VAL A 110 15.70 0.80 17.96
N LEU A 111 14.69 1.58 17.59
CA LEU A 111 13.48 1.13 16.97
C LEU A 111 13.74 1.43 15.52
N ASP A 112 14.22 0.43 14.82
CA ASP A 112 14.40 0.48 13.39
C ASP A 112 13.00 0.60 12.76
N LEU A 113 12.56 1.85 12.59
CA LEU A 113 11.25 2.18 12.07
C LEU A 113 11.15 1.81 10.59
N SER A 114 12.28 1.77 9.87
CA SER A 114 12.32 1.40 8.45
C SER A 114 11.75 0.00 8.21
N LYS A 115 12.15 -0.97 9.04
CA LYS A 115 11.65 -2.36 9.03
C LYS A 115 10.20 -2.52 9.46
N ARG A 116 9.56 -1.45 9.92
CA ARG A 116 8.17 -1.45 10.41
C ARG A 116 7.22 -0.70 9.48
N ILE A 117 7.72 -0.14 8.39
CA ILE A 117 6.89 0.50 7.36
C ILE A 117 6.21 -0.61 6.56
N LEU A 118 4.89 -0.69 6.65
CA LEU A 118 4.07 -1.60 5.84
C LEU A 118 3.71 -0.98 4.49
N TYR A 119 3.54 0.34 4.46
CA TYR A 119 3.21 1.10 3.25
C TYR A 119 3.62 2.56 3.42
N SER A 120 4.08 3.20 2.36
CA SER A 120 4.39 4.64 2.33
C SER A 120 4.26 5.18 0.91
N ASP A 121 3.43 6.21 0.73
CA ASP A 121 3.36 7.04 -0.48
C ASP A 121 3.54 8.52 -0.11
N ASP A 122 3.19 9.46 -0.99
CA ASP A 122 3.33 10.91 -0.73
C ASP A 122 2.37 11.42 0.37
N HIS A 123 1.29 10.69 0.66
CA HIS A 123 0.15 11.15 1.47
C HIS A 123 -0.08 10.36 2.76
N LEU A 124 0.35 9.10 2.80
CA LEU A 124 0.03 8.11 3.82
C LEU A 124 1.27 7.27 4.16
N LEU A 125 1.49 7.11 5.46
CA LEU A 125 2.45 6.20 6.05
C LEU A 125 1.69 5.18 6.91
N VAL A 126 1.94 3.90 6.68
CA VAL A 126 1.37 2.79 7.45
C VAL A 126 2.49 2.06 8.16
N LEU A 127 2.37 1.95 9.48
CA LEU A 127 3.38 1.32 10.34
C LEU A 127 2.81 0.10 11.05
N ASN A 128 3.66 -0.92 11.24
CA ASN A 128 3.46 -1.96 12.24
C ASN A 128 3.96 -1.47 13.60
N LYS A 129 3.06 -0.86 14.39
CA LYS A 129 3.40 -0.27 15.68
C LYS A 129 3.92 -1.36 16.65
N PRO A 130 5.10 -1.17 17.27
CA PRO A 130 5.59 -2.06 18.33
C PRO A 130 4.78 -1.89 19.62
N ALA A 131 4.91 -2.87 20.53
CA ALA A 131 4.42 -2.74 21.89
C ALA A 131 5.27 -1.75 22.70
N GLY A 132 4.75 -1.22 23.81
CA GLY A 132 5.46 -0.33 24.71
C GLY A 132 5.59 1.13 24.24
N VAL A 133 5.30 1.44 22.97
CA VAL A 133 5.39 2.80 22.40
C VAL A 133 4.02 3.45 22.32
N CYS A 134 3.87 4.59 23.00
CA CYS A 134 2.68 5.42 22.91
C CYS A 134 2.58 6.08 21.52
N CYS A 135 1.39 6.12 20.94
CA CYS A 135 1.16 6.88 19.71
C CYS A 135 1.46 8.37 19.95
N GLN A 136 0.76 9.00 20.89
CA GLN A 136 0.84 10.43 21.22
C GLN A 136 1.48 10.67 22.59
N PRO A 137 1.95 11.90 22.88
CA PRO A 137 2.50 12.26 24.19
C PRO A 137 1.50 12.03 25.31
N SER A 138 1.88 11.26 26.32
CA SER A 138 1.19 11.13 27.61
C SER A 138 2.03 11.78 28.71
N PRO A 139 1.44 12.29 29.82
CA PRO A 139 2.20 12.83 30.96
C PRO A 139 3.33 11.90 31.44
N ASP A 140 3.13 10.59 31.33
CA ASP A 140 4.05 9.55 31.83
C ASP A 140 5.08 9.06 30.79
N THR A 141 5.14 9.68 29.60
CA THR A 141 6.03 9.22 28.52
C THR A 141 6.87 10.34 27.93
N GLN A 142 8.19 10.17 28.01
CA GLN A 142 9.18 11.05 27.36
C GLN A 142 9.26 10.83 25.84
N PHE A 143 8.88 9.63 25.35
CA PHE A 143 8.94 9.25 23.93
C PHE A 143 7.56 8.80 23.42
N CYS A 144 7.14 9.34 22.28
CA CYS A 144 5.99 8.86 21.53
C CYS A 144 6.34 8.63 20.06
N LEU A 145 5.53 7.84 19.36
CA LEU A 145 5.80 7.48 17.97
C LEU A 145 5.83 8.70 17.05
N TYR A 146 4.89 9.64 17.21
CA TYR A 146 4.87 10.85 16.37
C TYR A 146 6.10 11.74 16.62
N SER A 147 6.58 11.86 17.86
CA SER A 147 7.81 12.64 18.12
C SER A 147 9.05 11.96 17.54
N LEU A 148 9.10 10.63 17.56
CA LEU A 148 10.18 9.88 16.93
C LEU A 148 10.18 10.03 15.41
N LEU A 149 9.00 9.92 14.77
CA LEU A 149 8.86 10.12 13.33
C LEU A 149 9.25 11.55 12.92
N GLN A 150 8.80 12.56 13.68
CA GLN A 150 9.18 13.95 13.42
C GLN A 150 10.69 14.19 13.59
N SER A 151 11.33 13.50 14.55
CA SER A 151 12.78 13.58 14.74
C SER A 151 13.57 12.89 13.63
N LEU A 152 13.07 11.78 13.08
CA LEU A 152 13.74 11.03 12.03
C LEU A 152 13.51 11.64 10.64
N PHE A 153 12.37 12.28 10.43
CA PHE A 153 12.03 12.96 9.18
C PHE A 153 11.66 14.43 9.46
N PRO A 154 12.64 15.30 9.78
CA PRO A 154 12.36 16.69 10.16
C PRO A 154 11.61 17.49 9.09
N SER A 155 11.87 17.19 7.81
CA SER A 155 11.25 17.86 6.66
C SER A 155 9.82 17.38 6.36
N SER A 156 9.38 16.28 6.99
CA SER A 156 8.07 15.69 6.76
C SER A 156 7.12 16.05 7.89
N LEU A 157 5.86 16.33 7.56
CA LEU A 157 4.80 16.50 8.56
C LEU A 157 4.05 15.17 8.73
N PHE A 158 3.68 14.85 9.96
CA PHE A 158 2.89 13.66 10.26
C PHE A 158 1.63 14.03 11.05
N TYR A 159 0.49 13.58 10.54
CA TYR A 159 -0.83 13.86 11.08
C TYR A 159 -1.47 12.57 11.60
N PRO A 160 -1.82 12.50 12.90
CA PRO A 160 -2.46 11.34 13.48
C PRO A 160 -3.88 11.17 12.96
N VAL A 161 -4.20 9.96 12.49
CA VAL A 161 -5.53 9.64 11.95
C VAL A 161 -6.32 8.71 12.87
N HIS A 162 -5.62 7.78 13.52
CA HIS A 162 -6.13 7.03 14.65
C HIS A 162 -4.99 6.69 15.62
N ARG A 163 -5.33 5.95 16.67
CA ARG A 163 -4.39 5.53 17.72
C ARG A 163 -4.60 4.07 18.06
N LEU A 164 -3.49 3.42 18.42
CA LEU A 164 -3.46 2.15 19.13
C LEU A 164 -2.98 2.41 20.56
N ASP A 165 -3.41 1.58 21.51
CA ASP A 165 -2.91 1.66 22.88
C ASP A 165 -1.40 1.37 22.91
N ARG A 166 -0.73 1.80 23.99
CA ARG A 166 0.73 1.69 24.17
C ARG A 166 1.24 0.28 23.87
N ASP A 167 0.57 -0.74 24.42
CA ASP A 167 1.03 -2.13 24.34
C ASP A 167 0.37 -2.93 23.20
N THR A 168 -0.65 -2.38 22.53
CA THR A 168 -1.27 -2.97 21.34
C THR A 168 -0.33 -2.85 20.15
N THR A 169 -0.11 -3.93 19.41
CA THR A 169 0.75 -3.95 18.22
C THR A 169 -0.09 -3.87 16.93
N GLY A 170 0.56 -3.66 15.79
CA GLY A 170 -0.06 -3.80 14.47
C GLY A 170 -0.31 -2.50 13.73
N VAL A 171 -1.19 -2.58 12.73
CA VAL A 171 -1.40 -1.54 11.69
C VAL A 171 -1.81 -0.20 12.31
N LEU A 172 -1.00 0.83 12.06
CA LEU A 172 -1.27 2.23 12.42
C LEU A 172 -1.13 3.12 11.18
N LEU A 173 -2.19 3.87 10.86
CA LEU A 173 -2.22 4.84 9.77
C LEU A 173 -1.77 6.22 10.26
N ILE A 174 -0.92 6.86 9.47
CA ILE A 174 -0.37 8.19 9.70
C ILE A 174 -0.44 8.96 8.38
N ALA A 175 -1.15 10.08 8.35
CA ALA A 175 -1.20 10.92 7.15
C ALA A 175 0.04 11.82 7.11
N LYS A 176 0.55 12.12 5.90
CA LYS A 176 1.67 13.04 5.66
C LYS A 176 1.20 14.47 5.37
N ASP A 177 -0.07 14.62 4.99
CA ASP A 177 -0.71 15.90 4.77
C ASP A 177 -2.06 16.01 5.53
N ARG A 178 -2.55 17.25 5.66
CA ARG A 178 -3.74 17.57 6.45
C ARG A 178 -5.04 17.11 5.76
N GLU A 179 -5.07 17.06 4.44
CA GLU A 179 -6.25 16.67 3.67
C GLU A 179 -6.50 15.17 3.81
N THR A 180 -5.46 14.36 3.63
CA THR A 180 -5.49 12.92 3.84
C THR A 180 -5.88 12.58 5.29
N ALA A 181 -5.34 13.31 6.27
CA ALA A 181 -5.72 13.15 7.67
C ALA A 181 -7.22 13.40 7.90
N ARG A 182 -7.78 14.43 7.25
CA ARG A 182 -9.21 14.75 7.31
C ARG A 182 -10.06 13.66 6.65
N THR A 183 -9.70 13.24 5.44
CA THR A 183 -10.46 12.25 4.66
C THR A 183 -10.51 10.91 5.37
N ILE A 184 -9.36 10.35 5.74
CA ILE A 184 -9.31 9.07 6.47
C ILE A 184 -9.95 9.22 7.86
N GLY A 185 -9.80 10.37 8.51
CA GLY A 185 -10.50 10.68 9.76
C GLY A 185 -12.01 10.60 9.61
N MET A 186 -12.57 11.15 8.53
CA MET A 186 -14.00 11.06 8.22
C MET A 186 -14.45 9.62 7.96
N GLU A 187 -13.69 8.84 7.19
CA GLU A 187 -13.98 7.41 6.94
C GLU A 187 -14.02 6.58 8.23
N LEU A 188 -13.12 6.89 9.17
CA LEU A 188 -13.09 6.26 10.50
C LEU A 188 -14.33 6.63 11.33
N VAL A 189 -14.77 7.88 11.28
CA VAL A 189 -15.98 8.36 11.97
C VAL A 189 -17.23 7.74 11.35
N GLN A 190 -17.30 7.66 10.02
CA GLN A 190 -18.40 7.05 9.27
C GLN A 190 -18.41 5.50 9.36
N ARG A 191 -17.39 4.90 9.97
CA ARG A 191 -17.24 3.43 10.16
C ARG A 191 -17.14 2.66 8.85
N ASN A 192 -16.60 3.29 7.81
CA ASN A 192 -16.32 2.66 6.53
C ASN A 192 -15.00 1.89 6.53
N VAL A 193 -14.15 2.12 7.55
CA VAL A 193 -12.89 1.41 7.75
C VAL A 193 -13.12 0.15 8.59
N ALA A 194 -12.94 -1.02 7.98
CA ALA A 194 -13.02 -2.28 8.70
C ALA A 194 -11.70 -2.58 9.39
N LYS A 195 -11.73 -2.79 10.72
CA LYS A 195 -10.54 -3.15 11.51
C LYS A 195 -10.68 -4.56 12.06
N THR A 196 -9.67 -5.37 11.79
CA THR A 196 -9.57 -6.76 12.25
C THR A 196 -8.35 -6.90 13.15
N TYR A 197 -8.59 -7.46 14.33
CA TYR A 197 -7.59 -7.72 15.35
C TYR A 197 -7.44 -9.22 15.56
N ILE A 198 -6.25 -9.64 15.94
CA ILE A 198 -5.96 -10.97 16.46
C ILE A 198 -5.69 -10.82 17.95
N ALA A 199 -6.34 -11.64 18.76
CA ALA A 199 -6.20 -11.65 20.21
C ALA A 199 -5.90 -13.07 20.69
N ALA A 200 -4.92 -13.22 21.59
CA ALA A 200 -4.73 -14.45 22.33
C ALA A 200 -5.07 -14.22 23.80
N GLY A 201 -5.91 -15.10 24.36
CA GLY A 201 -6.42 -14.95 25.71
C GLY A 201 -6.54 -16.28 26.45
N PHE A 202 -6.55 -16.19 27.77
CA PHE A 202 -6.86 -17.31 28.65
C PHE A 202 -8.38 -17.48 28.74
N ASP A 203 -8.88 -18.66 28.40
CA ASP A 203 -10.30 -18.99 28.50
C ASP A 203 -10.63 -19.52 29.90
N ARG A 204 -11.26 -18.69 30.75
CA ARG A 204 -11.62 -19.10 32.12
C ARG A 204 -12.69 -20.20 32.16
N ALA A 205 -13.46 -20.36 31.08
CA ALA A 205 -14.62 -21.25 31.01
C ALA A 205 -14.30 -22.58 30.32
N PHE A 206 -13.02 -22.86 30.01
CA PHE A 206 -12.59 -24.03 29.23
C PHE A 206 -13.21 -25.36 29.70
N SER A 207 -13.51 -25.51 31.00
CA SER A 207 -14.09 -26.73 31.59
C SER A 207 -15.59 -26.72 31.87
N LYS A 208 -16.31 -25.59 31.69
CA LYS A 208 -17.71 -25.46 32.18
C LYS A 208 -18.76 -25.13 31.11
N LYS A 209 -18.41 -24.45 30.01
CA LYS A 209 -19.31 -24.20 28.88
C LYS A 209 -18.52 -23.80 27.63
N ARG A 210 -18.62 -24.57 26.55
CA ARG A 210 -17.93 -24.27 25.28
C ARG A 210 -18.52 -23.00 24.66
N LEU A 211 -17.68 -21.99 24.46
CA LEU A 211 -18.04 -20.78 23.72
C LEU A 211 -18.35 -21.12 22.25
N PRO A 212 -19.34 -20.47 21.61
CA PRO A 212 -19.55 -20.57 20.17
C PRO A 212 -18.27 -20.20 19.42
N ASP A 213 -17.99 -20.89 18.31
CA ASP A 213 -16.77 -20.64 17.53
C ASP A 213 -16.82 -19.31 16.76
N ALA A 214 -17.98 -18.66 16.63
CA ALA A 214 -18.11 -17.28 16.18
C ALA A 214 -19.34 -16.59 16.77
N GLY A 215 -19.31 -15.26 16.90
CA GLY A 215 -20.43 -14.48 17.42
C GLY A 215 -20.27 -12.96 17.35
N ILE A 216 -21.35 -12.24 17.67
CA ILE A 216 -21.38 -10.77 17.79
C ILE A 216 -21.70 -10.41 19.23
N ILE A 217 -20.82 -9.64 19.85
CA ILE A 217 -20.99 -9.10 21.20
C ILE A 217 -21.54 -7.68 21.07
N ARG A 218 -22.63 -7.38 21.77
CA ARG A 218 -23.15 -6.02 21.96
C ARG A 218 -23.22 -5.72 23.46
N SER A 219 -22.72 -4.57 23.86
CA SER A 219 -22.80 -4.11 25.25
C SER A 219 -22.69 -2.59 25.35
N ARG A 220 -23.07 -2.02 26.50
CA ARG A 220 -22.71 -0.66 26.88
C ARG A 220 -21.43 -0.71 27.72
N LEU A 221 -20.48 0.18 27.45
CA LEU A 221 -19.24 0.27 28.23
C LEU A 221 -19.38 1.37 29.29
N ALA A 222 -19.63 0.98 30.53
CA ALA A 222 -19.74 1.88 31.66
C ALA A 222 -18.36 2.15 32.27
N ARG A 223 -18.09 3.41 32.64
CA ARG A 223 -16.89 3.77 33.39
C ARG A 223 -17.04 3.33 34.84
N THR A 224 -15.96 2.80 35.39
CA THR A 224 -15.84 2.37 36.79
C THR A 224 -14.49 2.82 37.32
N GLU A 225 -14.39 3.17 38.59
CA GLU A 225 -13.11 3.51 39.23
C GLU A 225 -12.69 2.38 40.18
N ASP A 226 -11.41 2.03 40.14
CA ASP A 226 -10.78 1.16 41.13
C ASP A 226 -9.45 1.76 41.61
N TYR A 227 -8.77 1.07 42.53
CA TYR A 227 -7.47 1.49 43.07
C TYR A 227 -6.34 1.54 42.02
N THR A 228 -6.54 1.00 40.81
CA THR A 228 -5.59 1.05 39.69
C THR A 228 -5.91 2.17 38.68
N GLY A 229 -7.00 2.89 38.89
CA GLY A 229 -7.44 4.03 38.09
C GLY A 229 -8.77 3.78 37.37
N GLN A 230 -8.97 4.47 36.24
CA GLN A 230 -10.22 4.38 35.47
C GLN A 230 -10.31 3.07 34.67
N LEU A 231 -11.31 2.23 34.97
CA LEU A 231 -11.67 1.00 34.25
C LEU A 231 -12.99 1.15 33.48
N TYR A 232 -13.24 0.19 32.60
CA TYR A 232 -14.51 0.06 31.88
C TYR A 232 -15.06 -1.33 32.11
N ARG A 233 -16.38 -1.46 32.28
CA ARG A 233 -17.08 -2.76 32.31
C ARG A 233 -18.17 -2.83 31.26
N ALA A 234 -18.39 -4.03 30.72
CA ALA A 234 -19.52 -4.29 29.85
C ALA A 234 -20.80 -4.45 30.67
N THR A 235 -21.83 -3.72 30.30
CA THR A 235 -23.20 -3.77 30.86
C THR A 235 -24.17 -4.06 29.71
N ASP A 236 -25.34 -4.63 30.01
CA ASP A 236 -26.32 -5.06 28.99
C ASP A 236 -25.70 -5.97 27.91
N VAL A 237 -24.89 -6.93 28.37
CA VAL A 237 -24.14 -7.81 27.48
C VAL A 237 -25.07 -8.78 26.77
N SER A 238 -25.02 -8.78 25.44
CA SER A 238 -25.65 -9.79 24.59
C SER A 238 -24.63 -10.38 23.62
N VAL A 239 -24.64 -11.70 23.49
CA VAL A 239 -23.78 -12.46 22.58
C VAL A 239 -24.67 -13.23 21.62
N THR A 240 -24.65 -12.88 20.34
CA THR A 240 -25.40 -13.57 19.29
C THR A 240 -24.43 -14.50 18.54
N PRO A 241 -24.60 -15.84 18.60
CA PRO A 241 -23.78 -16.77 17.83
C PRO A 241 -23.93 -16.53 16.31
N LEU A 242 -22.85 -16.76 15.56
CA LEU A 242 -22.88 -16.77 14.10
C LEU A 242 -22.77 -18.21 13.59
N GLN A 243 -23.51 -18.52 12.53
CA GLN A 243 -23.44 -19.83 11.85
C GLN A 243 -22.17 -20.00 11.01
N SER A 244 -21.53 -18.88 10.63
CA SER A 244 -20.29 -18.84 9.85
C SER A 244 -19.22 -18.05 10.61
N GLN A 245 -17.96 -18.38 10.38
CA GLN A 245 -16.82 -17.60 10.86
C GLN A 245 -16.62 -16.28 10.08
N SER A 246 -17.40 -16.06 9.01
CA SER A 246 -17.39 -14.80 8.26
C SER A 246 -18.16 -13.69 8.99
N PHE A 247 -17.60 -12.48 8.97
CA PHE A 247 -18.19 -11.33 9.63
C PHE A 247 -19.15 -10.57 8.70
N PRO A 248 -20.37 -10.21 9.14
CA PRO A 248 -21.27 -9.41 8.33
C PRO A 248 -20.65 -8.04 8.01
N PRO A 249 -20.93 -7.46 6.83
CA PRO A 249 -20.27 -6.25 6.36
C PRO A 249 -20.65 -5.00 7.17
N LYS A 250 -21.90 -4.92 7.63
CA LYS A 250 -22.43 -3.85 8.48
C LYS A 250 -23.33 -4.44 9.57
N VAL A 251 -23.35 -3.79 10.73
CA VAL A 251 -24.25 -4.12 11.84
C VAL A 251 -24.87 -2.81 12.32
N LYS A 252 -26.21 -2.74 12.34
CA LYS A 252 -26.91 -1.55 12.86
C LYS A 252 -26.53 -1.33 14.32
N SER A 253 -26.14 -0.10 14.63
CA SER A 253 -25.75 0.36 15.96
C SER A 253 -26.69 1.51 16.32
N THR A 254 -27.48 1.33 17.38
CA THR A 254 -28.37 2.37 17.91
C THR A 254 -27.74 2.94 19.18
N GLY A 255 -27.57 4.26 19.24
CA GLY A 255 -27.01 4.95 20.42
C GLY A 255 -25.56 4.58 20.74
N ASP A 256 -25.24 4.51 22.04
CA ASP A 256 -23.87 4.36 22.57
C ASP A 256 -23.36 2.91 22.72
N VAL A 257 -24.01 1.95 22.05
CA VAL A 257 -23.69 0.52 22.15
C VAL A 257 -22.36 0.19 21.44
N ALA A 258 -21.49 -0.53 22.14
CA ALA A 258 -20.27 -1.11 21.61
C ALA A 258 -20.54 -2.47 20.96
N ILE A 259 -20.01 -2.71 19.75
CA ILE A 259 -20.25 -3.91 18.96
C ILE A 259 -18.93 -4.50 18.42
N THR A 260 -18.67 -5.77 18.75
CA THR A 260 -17.49 -6.52 18.30
C THR A 260 -17.92 -7.88 17.77
N GLY A 261 -17.53 -8.22 16.55
CA GLY A 261 -17.60 -9.60 16.05
C GLY A 261 -16.37 -10.38 16.47
N TYR A 262 -16.51 -11.64 16.84
CA TYR A 262 -15.39 -12.55 17.11
C TYR A 262 -15.55 -13.87 16.35
N SER A 263 -14.41 -14.48 16.02
CA SER A 263 -14.30 -15.83 15.47
C SER A 263 -13.09 -16.50 16.10
N VAL A 264 -13.22 -17.76 16.51
CA VAL A 264 -12.16 -18.55 17.12
C VAL A 264 -11.34 -19.20 16.01
N LEU A 265 -10.04 -18.89 15.97
CA LEU A 265 -9.11 -19.42 14.98
C LEU A 265 -8.45 -20.71 15.45
N ALA A 266 -8.10 -20.79 16.74
CA ALA A 266 -7.47 -21.97 17.32
C ALA A 266 -7.74 -22.06 18.83
N ARG A 267 -7.77 -23.28 19.36
CA ARG A 267 -7.89 -23.57 20.80
C ARG A 267 -6.79 -24.54 21.21
N LYS A 268 -5.99 -24.15 22.19
CA LYS A 268 -5.00 -25.02 22.84
C LYS A 268 -5.03 -24.72 24.32
N SER A 269 -5.70 -25.59 25.10
CA SER A 269 -5.95 -25.38 26.53
C SER A 269 -4.69 -24.89 27.26
N PRO A 270 -4.76 -23.82 28.07
CA PRO A 270 -5.94 -22.99 28.41
C PRO A 270 -6.10 -21.74 27.53
N VAL A 271 -5.41 -21.67 26.39
CA VAL A 271 -5.32 -20.50 25.50
C VAL A 271 -6.25 -20.65 24.29
N VAL A 272 -6.84 -19.53 23.91
CA VAL A 272 -7.65 -19.38 22.70
C VAL A 272 -7.11 -18.23 21.84
N LEU A 273 -7.05 -18.47 20.53
CA LEU A 273 -6.72 -17.47 19.52
C LEU A 273 -7.99 -17.02 18.81
N LEU A 274 -8.28 -15.72 18.83
CA LEU A 274 -9.48 -15.14 18.24
C LEU A 274 -9.14 -14.07 17.22
N GLN A 275 -9.93 -14.05 16.16
CA GLN A 275 -10.08 -12.90 15.29
C GLN A 275 -11.22 -12.03 15.81
N CYS A 276 -10.99 -10.73 15.98
CA CYS A 276 -11.96 -9.76 16.44
C CYS A 276 -12.16 -8.65 15.40
N ARG A 277 -13.41 -8.39 14.98
CA ARG A 277 -13.75 -7.28 14.08
C ARG A 277 -14.50 -6.20 14.86
N LEU A 278 -13.99 -4.97 14.79
CA LEU A 278 -14.66 -3.81 15.39
C LEU A 278 -15.69 -3.22 14.44
N TYR A 279 -16.94 -3.13 14.91
CA TYR A 279 -18.01 -2.35 14.26
C TYR A 279 -18.19 -0.98 14.89
N THR A 280 -17.70 -0.81 16.12
CA THR A 280 -17.62 0.46 16.85
C THR A 280 -16.22 0.63 17.45
N GLY A 281 -15.82 1.87 17.75
CA GLY A 281 -14.47 2.18 18.25
C GLY A 281 -14.48 2.82 19.64
N LYS A 282 -14.93 2.10 20.67
CA LYS A 282 -14.89 2.59 22.07
C LYS A 282 -13.56 2.23 22.76
N THR A 283 -13.19 2.97 23.81
CA THR A 283 -11.96 2.76 24.57
C THR A 283 -11.91 1.35 25.15
N HIS A 284 -10.81 0.62 24.91
CA HIS A 284 -10.56 -0.75 25.38
C HIS A 284 -11.64 -1.78 25.00
N GLN A 285 -12.47 -1.50 23.98
CA GLN A 285 -13.65 -2.28 23.68
C GLN A 285 -13.40 -3.80 23.54
N ILE A 286 -12.38 -4.22 22.78
CA ILE A 286 -12.06 -5.66 22.62
C ILE A 286 -11.68 -6.29 23.96
N ARG A 287 -10.83 -5.62 24.74
CA ARG A 287 -10.33 -6.11 26.03
C ARG A 287 -11.47 -6.35 27.01
N VAL A 288 -12.40 -5.39 27.08
CA VAL A 288 -13.59 -5.46 27.94
C VAL A 288 -14.58 -6.52 27.42
N HIS A 289 -14.87 -6.55 26.13
CA HIS A 289 -15.79 -7.53 25.55
C HIS A 289 -15.29 -8.97 25.73
N LEU A 290 -14.02 -9.25 25.45
CA LEU A 290 -13.48 -10.60 25.62
C LEU A 290 -13.56 -11.03 27.10
N LYS A 291 -13.19 -10.16 28.04
CA LYS A 291 -13.23 -10.47 29.47
C LYS A 291 -14.65 -10.65 29.99
N ASP A 292 -15.47 -9.61 29.86
CA ASP A 292 -16.75 -9.54 30.56
C ASP A 292 -17.85 -10.33 29.84
N ALA A 293 -17.80 -10.43 28.49
CA ALA A 293 -18.80 -11.16 27.73
C ALA A 293 -18.43 -12.62 27.46
N LEU A 294 -17.15 -12.91 27.20
CA LEU A 294 -16.70 -14.27 26.86
C LEU A 294 -15.91 -14.96 27.98
N GLY A 295 -15.52 -14.25 29.05
CA GLY A 295 -14.64 -14.82 30.09
C GLY A 295 -13.20 -15.04 29.63
N ILE A 296 -12.80 -14.41 28.53
CA ILE A 296 -11.46 -14.52 27.93
C ILE A 296 -10.61 -13.33 28.33
N GLU A 297 -9.53 -13.57 29.07
CA GLU A 297 -8.61 -12.53 29.47
C GLU A 297 -7.42 -12.48 28.52
N ILE A 298 -7.24 -11.37 27.80
CA ILE A 298 -6.11 -11.20 26.89
C ILE A 298 -4.80 -11.35 27.67
N LEU A 299 -3.87 -12.12 27.11
CA LEU A 299 -2.59 -12.39 27.76
C LEU A 299 -1.75 -11.11 27.85
N ASN A 300 -1.04 -10.97 28.98
CA ASN A 300 -0.26 -9.77 29.35
C ASN A 300 -1.09 -8.47 29.41
N ASP A 301 -2.42 -8.57 29.50
CA ASP A 301 -3.24 -7.39 29.77
C ASP A 301 -3.05 -6.92 31.21
N GLY A 302 -2.22 -5.91 31.40
CA GLY A 302 -1.89 -5.37 32.72
C GLY A 302 -3.03 -4.62 33.43
N LYS A 303 -4.16 -4.37 32.74
CA LYS A 303 -5.29 -3.57 33.24
C LYS A 303 -6.57 -4.41 33.39
N TYR A 304 -6.89 -5.24 32.42
CA TYR A 304 -8.09 -6.10 32.44
C TYR A 304 -7.76 -7.56 32.72
N GLY A 305 -6.56 -8.03 32.42
CA GLY A 305 -6.18 -9.44 32.55
C GLY A 305 -5.57 -9.80 33.91
N ASN A 306 -5.53 -11.10 34.18
CA ASN A 306 -4.86 -11.62 35.36
C ASN A 306 -3.38 -11.91 35.08
N ARG A 307 -2.49 -11.10 35.66
CA ARG A 307 -1.03 -11.25 35.50
C ARG A 307 -0.49 -12.59 36.01
N ARG A 308 -1.15 -13.23 36.99
CA ARG A 308 -0.72 -14.55 37.50
C ARG A 308 -0.96 -15.64 36.46
N LEU A 309 -2.13 -15.62 35.80
CA LEU A 309 -2.46 -16.55 34.72
C LEU A 309 -1.59 -16.33 33.47
N SER A 310 -1.24 -15.08 33.18
CA SER A 310 -0.33 -14.78 32.06
C SER A 310 1.09 -15.35 32.29
N ARG A 311 1.51 -15.56 33.54
CA ARG A 311 2.83 -16.15 33.89
C ARG A 311 2.83 -17.68 33.91
N SER A 312 1.67 -18.32 33.99
CA SER A 312 1.56 -19.79 34.04
C SER A 312 1.54 -20.45 32.66
N VAL A 313 1.55 -19.65 31.59
CA VAL A 313 1.64 -20.12 30.21
C VAL A 313 3.03 -19.83 29.69
N GLU A 314 3.68 -20.82 29.07
CA GLU A 314 4.95 -20.61 28.39
C GLU A 314 4.72 -19.76 27.13
N MET A 315 5.36 -18.60 27.09
CA MET A 315 5.12 -17.57 26.08
C MET A 315 6.28 -17.50 25.09
N PRO A 316 6.02 -17.57 23.77
CA PRO A 316 7.09 -17.59 22.78
C PRO A 316 7.82 -16.24 22.61
N ILE A 317 7.24 -15.09 22.99
CA ILE A 317 7.81 -13.74 22.72
C ILE A 317 7.48 -12.73 23.85
N ASP A 318 8.39 -11.77 24.06
CA ASP A 318 8.36 -10.56 24.93
C ASP A 318 7.19 -10.44 25.93
N ARG A 319 7.51 -10.63 27.22
CA ARG A 319 6.58 -10.55 28.36
C ARG A 319 5.95 -9.15 28.56
N LYS A 320 6.36 -8.13 27.81
CA LYS A 320 5.83 -6.76 27.89
C LYS A 320 4.67 -6.47 26.93
N ALA A 321 4.49 -7.27 25.87
CA ALA A 321 3.49 -6.98 24.85
C ALA A 321 2.09 -7.49 25.25
N LEU A 322 1.06 -6.67 25.07
CA LEU A 322 -0.33 -7.10 25.10
C LEU A 322 -0.57 -8.01 23.89
N TYR A 323 -1.14 -9.20 24.10
CA TYR A 323 -1.45 -10.16 23.02
C TYR A 323 -2.71 -9.76 22.24
N LEU A 324 -2.72 -8.52 21.78
CA LEU A 324 -3.72 -7.91 20.93
C LEU A 324 -3.00 -7.20 19.78
N HIS A 325 -3.24 -7.67 18.57
CA HIS A 325 -2.58 -7.21 17.35
C HIS A 325 -3.62 -6.69 16.36
N CYS A 326 -3.48 -5.45 15.90
CA CYS A 326 -4.26 -4.91 14.79
C CYS A 326 -3.72 -5.52 13.48
N TRP A 327 -4.27 -6.66 13.08
CA TRP A 327 -3.76 -7.49 11.98
C TRP A 327 -4.05 -6.91 10.60
N LYS A 328 -5.26 -6.41 10.38
CA LYS A 328 -5.68 -5.93 9.06
C LYS A 328 -6.63 -4.75 9.17
N MET A 329 -6.45 -3.78 8.29
CA MET A 329 -7.40 -2.69 8.06
C MET A 329 -7.80 -2.68 6.59
N LYS A 330 -9.10 -2.58 6.31
CA LYS A 330 -9.62 -2.36 4.96
C LYS A 330 -10.23 -0.96 4.92
N LEU A 331 -9.58 -0.09 4.16
CA LEU A 331 -10.01 1.28 3.91
C LEU A 331 -10.71 1.31 2.56
N ARG A 332 -11.85 1.99 2.48
CA ARG A 332 -12.42 2.47 1.23
C ARG A 332 -12.13 3.96 1.20
N VAL A 333 -11.20 4.40 0.38
CA VAL A 333 -10.88 5.82 0.25
C VAL A 333 -11.82 6.37 -0.82
N ASN A 334 -12.93 6.98 -0.42
CA ASN A 334 -13.83 7.69 -1.33
C ASN A 334 -13.78 9.19 -0.99
N GLY A 335 -12.94 9.94 -1.71
CA GLY A 335 -12.85 11.40 -1.54
C GLY A 335 -11.73 12.07 -2.33
N VAL A 336 -10.66 11.35 -2.64
CA VAL A 336 -10.08 11.48 -3.98
C VAL A 336 -10.74 10.35 -4.74
N GLU A 337 -11.93 10.63 -5.28
CA GLU A 337 -12.11 10.20 -6.64
C GLU A 337 -10.93 10.81 -7.46
N ARG A 338 -9.78 10.14 -7.46
CA ARG A 338 -9.47 9.50 -8.72
C ARG A 338 -10.58 8.48 -8.79
N THR A 339 -11.73 8.91 -9.29
CA THR A 339 -12.37 8.10 -10.30
C THR A 339 -11.16 7.62 -11.08
N ASN A 340 -10.85 6.36 -10.93
CA ASN A 340 -10.68 5.57 -12.11
C ASN A 340 -11.87 5.96 -12.98
N ASN A 341 -11.78 7.13 -13.65
CA ASN A 341 -12.58 7.54 -14.78
C ASN A 341 -12.04 6.58 -15.84
N LEU A 342 -12.28 5.30 -15.62
CA LEU A 342 -12.12 4.24 -16.57
C LEU A 342 -13.22 4.60 -17.56
N LYS A 343 -12.83 5.47 -18.49
CA LYS A 343 -13.67 5.84 -19.61
C LYS A 343 -13.81 4.55 -20.39
N LYS A 344 -14.98 3.92 -20.30
CA LYS A 344 -15.33 2.80 -21.17
C LYS A 344 -15.40 3.37 -22.58
N ILE A 345 -14.55 2.86 -23.46
CA ILE A 345 -14.51 3.27 -24.85
C ILE A 345 -15.23 2.18 -25.64
N PRO A 346 -16.27 2.50 -26.42
CA PRO A 346 -16.88 1.52 -27.30
C PRO A 346 -15.83 1.09 -28.33
N SER A 347 -15.45 -0.18 -28.32
CA SER A 347 -14.40 -0.71 -29.19
C SER A 347 -14.80 -0.74 -30.66
N GLY A 348 -16.10 -0.73 -30.97
CA GLY A 348 -16.63 -0.87 -32.32
C GLY A 348 -16.43 -2.26 -32.94
N HIS A 349 -15.75 -3.19 -32.26
CA HIS A 349 -15.55 -4.55 -32.76
C HIS A 349 -16.84 -5.34 -32.71
N ARG A 350 -17.05 -6.18 -33.72
CA ARG A 350 -18.27 -7.01 -33.84
C ARG A 350 -18.13 -8.32 -33.07
N GLU A 351 -16.89 -8.74 -32.87
CA GLU A 351 -16.50 -9.92 -32.13
C GLU A 351 -15.55 -9.54 -30.98
N PHE A 352 -15.14 -10.53 -30.20
CA PHE A 352 -14.25 -10.32 -29.07
C PHE A 352 -12.87 -9.78 -29.50
N ILE A 353 -12.32 -8.89 -28.68
CA ILE A 353 -10.99 -8.33 -28.82
C ILE A 353 -9.99 -9.38 -28.33
N SER A 354 -9.06 -9.76 -29.19
CA SER A 354 -8.05 -10.78 -28.92
C SER A 354 -6.80 -10.20 -28.26
N ASP A 355 -6.43 -8.97 -28.63
CA ASP A 355 -5.24 -8.31 -28.12
C ASP A 355 -5.31 -6.78 -28.28
N THR A 356 -4.55 -6.08 -27.45
CA THR A 356 -4.39 -4.62 -27.51
C THR A 356 -2.95 -4.25 -27.19
N ALA A 357 -2.38 -3.31 -27.93
CA ALA A 357 -1.03 -2.80 -27.66
C ALA A 357 -0.98 -1.28 -27.75
N PHE A 358 -0.29 -0.66 -26.80
CA PHE A 358 0.00 0.78 -26.80
C PHE A 358 1.26 1.09 -27.60
N ASP A 359 1.30 2.27 -28.19
CA ASP A 359 2.56 2.81 -28.70
C ASP A 359 3.51 3.15 -27.54
N TYR A 360 4.78 3.38 -27.88
CA TYR A 360 5.82 3.71 -26.91
C TYR A 360 5.46 4.88 -25.98
N TYR A 361 4.67 5.85 -26.46
CA TYR A 361 4.29 7.04 -25.69
C TYR A 361 2.98 6.88 -24.90
N GLY A 362 2.27 5.77 -25.05
CA GLY A 362 0.95 5.56 -24.46
C GLY A 362 -0.12 6.52 -24.97
N LYS A 363 0.07 7.12 -26.14
CA LYS A 363 -0.85 8.07 -26.78
C LYS A 363 -1.62 7.47 -27.94
N ARG A 364 -1.21 6.29 -28.40
CA ARG A 364 -1.90 5.53 -29.42
C ARG A 364 -2.07 4.09 -28.97
N MET A 365 -3.09 3.43 -29.51
CA MET A 365 -3.39 2.04 -29.22
C MET A 365 -3.84 1.36 -30.51
N VAL A 366 -3.45 0.10 -30.69
CA VAL A 366 -4.06 -0.79 -31.69
C VAL A 366 -4.86 -1.84 -30.95
N SER A 367 -6.09 -2.08 -31.39
CA SER A 367 -6.90 -3.23 -30.96
C SER A 367 -7.07 -4.22 -32.11
N ALA A 368 -6.90 -5.50 -31.80
CA ALA A 368 -7.08 -6.63 -32.70
C ALA A 368 -8.28 -7.48 -32.26
N SER A 369 -8.98 -8.09 -33.21
CA SER A 369 -10.21 -8.82 -32.95
C SER A 369 -10.38 -10.04 -33.82
N ALA A 370 -11.26 -10.93 -33.36
CA ALA A 370 -11.76 -12.08 -34.12
C ALA A 370 -12.55 -11.68 -35.38
N ASP A 371 -13.03 -10.44 -35.47
CA ASP A 371 -13.76 -9.93 -36.65
C ASP A 371 -12.85 -9.68 -37.88
N GLY A 372 -11.53 -9.84 -37.74
CA GLY A 372 -10.55 -9.64 -38.82
C GLY A 372 -10.15 -8.18 -39.04
N TYR A 373 -10.57 -7.27 -38.14
CA TYR A 373 -10.23 -5.86 -38.18
C TYR A 373 -9.20 -5.48 -37.12
N LEU A 374 -8.33 -4.55 -37.50
CA LEU A 374 -7.51 -3.77 -36.60
C LEU A 374 -8.13 -2.37 -36.49
N ARG A 375 -8.16 -1.82 -35.28
CA ARG A 375 -8.52 -0.42 -35.07
C ARG A 375 -7.38 0.32 -34.42
N VAL A 376 -7.03 1.47 -35.00
CA VAL A 376 -6.00 2.36 -34.45
C VAL A 376 -6.69 3.53 -33.78
N TRP A 377 -6.33 3.76 -32.53
CA TRP A 377 -6.92 4.76 -31.66
C TRP A 377 -5.88 5.80 -31.28
N ASN A 378 -6.29 7.06 -31.23
CA ASN A 378 -5.47 8.17 -30.75
C ASN A 378 -6.07 8.78 -29.50
N LEU A 379 -5.22 9.07 -28.51
CA LEU A 379 -5.58 9.81 -27.32
C LEU A 379 -5.46 11.31 -27.58
N THR A 380 -6.58 12.02 -27.58
CA THR A 380 -6.65 13.48 -27.74
C THR A 380 -7.49 14.08 -26.62
N ASN A 381 -6.97 15.06 -25.89
CA ASN A 381 -7.68 15.71 -24.77
C ASN A 381 -8.28 14.69 -23.77
N ASP A 382 -7.49 13.68 -23.40
CA ASP A 382 -7.90 12.56 -22.51
C ASP A 382 -9.11 11.75 -23.02
N GLU A 383 -9.38 11.77 -24.32
CA GLU A 383 -10.39 10.95 -24.99
C GLU A 383 -9.77 10.14 -26.10
N TRP A 384 -10.04 8.83 -26.08
CA TRP A 384 -9.65 7.93 -27.16
C TRP A 384 -10.61 8.07 -28.33
N LYS A 385 -10.05 8.41 -29.50
CA LYS A 385 -10.79 8.54 -30.75
C LYS A 385 -10.27 7.54 -31.76
N LEU A 386 -11.19 6.88 -32.45
CA LEU A 386 -10.86 6.01 -33.56
C LEU A 386 -10.22 6.84 -34.68
N GLN A 387 -8.97 6.55 -35.03
CA GLN A 387 -8.30 7.16 -36.18
C GLN A 387 -8.68 6.44 -37.47
N CYS A 388 -8.55 5.10 -37.47
CA CYS A 388 -8.87 4.29 -38.64
C CYS A 388 -9.23 2.86 -38.25
N GLU A 389 -9.91 2.21 -39.18
CA GLU A 389 -10.24 0.80 -39.16
C GLU A 389 -9.61 0.13 -40.38
N ILE A 390 -8.92 -0.99 -40.16
CA ILE A 390 -8.13 -1.68 -41.18
C ILE A 390 -8.64 -3.12 -41.23
N LYS A 391 -9.21 -3.53 -42.37
CA LYS A 391 -9.54 -4.93 -42.62
C LYS A 391 -8.25 -5.68 -42.93
N ALA A 392 -7.68 -6.33 -41.92
CA ALA A 392 -6.37 -6.99 -42.04
C ALA A 392 -6.52 -8.43 -42.56
N HIS A 393 -7.57 -9.14 -42.12
CA HIS A 393 -7.81 -10.54 -42.48
C HIS A 393 -9.32 -10.86 -42.49
N THR A 394 -9.67 -12.07 -42.93
CA THR A 394 -11.06 -12.59 -42.89
C THR A 394 -11.37 -13.39 -41.63
N SER A 395 -10.40 -13.52 -40.73
CA SER A 395 -10.43 -14.37 -39.53
C SER A 395 -9.64 -13.69 -38.41
N LEU A 396 -9.53 -14.37 -37.28
CA LEU A 396 -8.88 -13.92 -36.06
C LEU A 396 -7.49 -13.33 -36.29
N ILE A 397 -7.27 -12.17 -35.69
CA ILE A 397 -5.95 -11.57 -35.51
C ILE A 397 -5.53 -11.87 -34.08
N SER A 398 -4.48 -12.64 -33.85
CA SER A 398 -4.21 -13.17 -32.50
C SER A 398 -3.44 -12.19 -31.61
N ARG A 399 -2.53 -11.41 -32.19
CA ARG A 399 -1.56 -10.57 -31.47
C ARG A 399 -1.18 -9.31 -32.22
N VAL A 400 -0.84 -8.26 -31.49
CA VAL A 400 -0.29 -7.01 -32.04
C VAL A 400 0.84 -6.48 -31.17
N ASP A 401 1.85 -5.87 -31.78
CA ASP A 401 2.92 -5.18 -31.04
C ASP A 401 3.43 -3.95 -31.81
N TRP A 402 3.97 -2.97 -31.09
CA TRP A 402 4.50 -1.73 -31.65
C TRP A 402 6.02 -1.74 -31.72
N ALA A 403 6.56 -1.26 -32.84
CA ALA A 403 7.98 -1.02 -32.96
C ALA A 403 8.40 0.24 -32.20
N HIS A 404 9.69 0.33 -31.85
CA HIS A 404 10.22 1.53 -31.23
C HIS A 404 10.13 2.75 -32.19
N PRO A 405 9.77 3.96 -31.71
CA PRO A 405 9.59 5.15 -32.55
C PRO A 405 10.81 5.58 -33.36
N LEU A 406 12.01 5.13 -32.98
CA LEU A 406 13.25 5.36 -33.73
C LEU A 406 13.18 4.84 -35.18
N PHE A 407 12.34 3.84 -35.43
CA PHE A 407 12.15 3.24 -36.75
C PHE A 407 10.88 3.75 -37.46
N GLY A 408 10.28 4.82 -36.92
CA GLY A 408 9.00 5.37 -37.36
C GLY A 408 7.81 4.76 -36.63
N GLN A 409 6.62 5.12 -37.09
CA GLN A 409 5.36 4.62 -36.55
C GLN A 409 4.98 3.31 -37.26
N VAL A 410 5.44 2.20 -36.69
CA VAL A 410 5.30 0.85 -37.23
C VAL A 410 4.71 -0.06 -36.18
N PHE A 411 3.78 -0.94 -36.57
CA PHE A 411 3.30 -2.03 -35.73
C PHE A 411 3.17 -3.31 -36.55
N ALA A 412 3.16 -4.45 -35.87
CA ALA A 412 2.99 -5.77 -36.45
C ALA A 412 1.68 -6.39 -35.95
N ALA A 413 1.07 -7.22 -36.78
CA ALA A 413 -0.14 -7.96 -36.43
C ALA A 413 -0.03 -9.42 -36.89
N CYS A 414 -0.31 -10.34 -35.98
CA CYS A 414 -0.28 -11.78 -36.21
C CYS A 414 -1.62 -12.24 -36.81
N LEU A 415 -1.58 -12.77 -38.04
CA LEU A 415 -2.76 -13.18 -38.80
C LEU A 415 -2.91 -14.71 -38.76
N HIS A 416 -4.15 -15.20 -38.80
CA HIS A 416 -4.45 -16.63 -38.69
C HIS A 416 -3.87 -17.52 -39.81
N ASN A 417 -3.49 -16.96 -40.96
CA ASN A 417 -2.99 -17.69 -42.13
C ASN A 417 -1.46 -17.81 -42.17
N ASP A 418 -0.83 -18.09 -41.03
CA ASP A 418 0.62 -18.35 -40.96
C ASP A 418 1.47 -17.14 -41.37
N SER A 419 0.97 -15.94 -41.08
CA SER A 419 1.64 -14.72 -41.52
C SER A 419 1.54 -13.59 -40.53
N VAL A 420 2.55 -12.72 -40.56
CA VAL A 420 2.60 -11.50 -39.76
C VAL A 420 2.62 -10.30 -40.69
N ALA A 421 1.64 -9.41 -40.57
CA ALA A 421 1.56 -8.20 -41.38
C ALA A 421 2.24 -7.03 -40.67
N ILE A 422 3.05 -6.27 -41.42
CA ILE A 422 3.71 -5.06 -40.95
C ILE A 422 2.99 -3.84 -41.50
N TYR A 423 2.61 -2.92 -40.60
CA TYR A 423 1.90 -1.70 -40.94
C TYR A 423 2.75 -0.48 -40.61
N GLN A 424 2.68 0.55 -41.44
CA GLN A 424 3.35 1.83 -41.20
C GLN A 424 2.39 2.99 -41.41
N GLU A 425 2.51 4.02 -40.57
CA GLU A 425 1.82 5.30 -40.78
C GLU A 425 2.46 6.07 -41.94
N THR A 426 1.62 6.51 -42.87
CA THR A 426 1.98 7.46 -43.92
C THR A 426 1.12 8.71 -43.81
N ILE A 427 1.69 9.84 -44.23
CA ILE A 427 0.99 11.11 -44.31
C ILE A 427 0.73 11.37 -45.79
N GLY A 428 -0.53 11.34 -46.20
CA GLY A 428 -0.91 11.70 -47.57
C GLY A 428 -0.83 13.21 -47.80
N ASP A 429 -0.96 13.63 -49.06
CA ASP A 429 -0.88 15.05 -49.47
C ASP A 429 -1.90 15.94 -48.74
N ASP A 430 -3.06 15.38 -48.39
CA ASP A 430 -4.11 16.00 -47.58
C ASP A 430 -3.71 16.20 -46.09
N LYS A 431 -2.47 15.90 -45.70
CA LYS A 431 -1.98 15.81 -44.32
C LYS A 431 -2.72 14.79 -43.44
N LYS A 432 -3.58 13.95 -44.04
CA LYS A 432 -4.28 12.87 -43.35
C LYS A 432 -3.32 11.72 -43.11
N LYS A 433 -3.31 11.24 -41.86
CA LYS A 433 -2.51 10.09 -41.43
C LYS A 433 -3.25 8.80 -41.73
N THR A 434 -2.70 7.98 -42.60
CA THR A 434 -3.23 6.69 -43.01
C THR A 434 -2.29 5.57 -42.62
N TRP A 435 -2.84 4.38 -42.43
CA TRP A 435 -2.05 3.18 -42.13
C TRP A 435 -2.07 2.27 -43.34
N ILE A 436 -0.87 1.92 -43.82
CA ILE A 436 -0.71 1.05 -44.97
C ILE A 436 0.00 -0.24 -44.56
N LYS A 437 -0.45 -1.37 -45.10
CA LYS A 437 0.25 -2.64 -44.99
C LYS A 437 1.49 -2.58 -45.89
N ARG A 438 2.69 -2.62 -45.31
CA ARG A 438 3.96 -2.56 -46.04
C ARG A 438 4.37 -3.91 -46.59
N CYS A 439 4.22 -4.96 -45.79
CA CYS A 439 4.50 -6.32 -46.21
C CYS A 439 3.73 -7.33 -45.34
N THR A 440 3.80 -8.58 -45.77
CA THR A 440 3.36 -9.75 -45.03
C THR A 440 4.55 -10.70 -44.94
N ILE A 441 4.98 -11.01 -43.73
CA ILE A 441 6.02 -11.98 -43.42
C ILE A 441 5.34 -13.35 -43.36
N SER A 442 5.69 -14.23 -44.29
CA SER A 442 5.26 -15.63 -44.23
C SER A 442 6.23 -16.41 -43.35
N THR A 443 5.71 -17.06 -42.31
CA THR A 443 6.53 -17.94 -41.47
C THR A 443 6.75 -19.29 -42.17
N PRO A 444 7.89 -19.96 -41.98
CA PRO A 444 8.13 -21.29 -42.57
C PRO A 444 7.15 -22.35 -42.04
N SER A 445 6.67 -22.15 -40.82
CA SER A 445 5.74 -23.01 -40.10
C SER A 445 4.39 -22.33 -39.90
N PRO A 446 3.29 -23.11 -39.87
CA PRO A 446 1.97 -22.58 -39.66
C PRO A 446 1.71 -22.12 -38.21
N SER A 447 0.84 -21.11 -38.10
CA SER A 447 0.21 -20.57 -36.90
C SER A 447 1.17 -19.86 -35.94
N PRO A 448 1.62 -18.63 -36.27
CA PRO A 448 2.28 -17.77 -35.30
C PRO A 448 1.36 -17.50 -34.10
N LEU A 449 1.91 -17.69 -32.90
CA LEU A 449 1.15 -17.63 -31.64
C LEU A 449 1.38 -16.32 -30.89
N ASP A 450 2.63 -15.85 -30.87
CA ASP A 450 3.03 -14.61 -30.21
C ASP A 450 4.09 -13.87 -31.02
N ILE A 451 4.07 -12.54 -30.92
CA ILE A 451 5.02 -11.66 -31.60
C ILE A 451 5.54 -10.62 -30.61
N SER A 452 6.80 -10.23 -30.75
CA SER A 452 7.31 -9.08 -30.00
C SER A 452 8.49 -8.40 -30.70
N PHE A 453 8.46 -7.07 -30.76
CA PHE A 453 9.57 -6.27 -31.22
C PHE A 453 10.72 -6.25 -30.20
N CYS A 454 11.93 -6.39 -30.75
CA CYS A 454 13.17 -6.35 -30.00
C CYS A 454 13.43 -4.94 -29.41
N PRO A 455 14.11 -4.82 -28.26
CA PRO A 455 14.59 -3.54 -27.77
C PRO A 455 15.40 -2.78 -28.83
N SER A 456 15.20 -1.46 -28.90
CA SER A 456 15.76 -0.62 -29.97
C SER A 456 17.29 -0.57 -30.01
N CYS A 457 17.97 -0.95 -28.93
CA CYS A 457 19.43 -1.06 -28.90
C CYS A 457 19.96 -2.15 -29.85
N PHE A 458 19.11 -3.08 -30.27
CA PHE A 458 19.46 -4.15 -31.21
C PHE A 458 18.94 -3.91 -32.64
N GLY A 459 18.43 -2.71 -32.93
CA GLY A 459 17.84 -2.38 -34.23
C GLY A 459 16.36 -2.76 -34.36
N LEU A 460 15.82 -2.66 -35.58
CA LEU A 460 14.46 -3.07 -35.88
C LEU A 460 14.45 -4.59 -36.10
N CYS A 461 13.85 -5.32 -35.17
CA CYS A 461 13.84 -6.78 -35.16
C CYS A 461 12.55 -7.28 -34.52
N LEU A 462 12.02 -8.41 -35.02
CA LEU A 462 10.76 -9.00 -34.59
C LEU A 462 10.97 -10.48 -34.28
N ALA A 463 10.65 -10.90 -33.05
CA ALA A 463 10.53 -12.32 -32.70
C ALA A 463 9.12 -12.80 -32.98
N ILE A 464 9.02 -14.01 -33.53
CA ILE A 464 7.76 -14.72 -33.79
C ILE A 464 7.92 -16.13 -33.23
N CYS A 465 7.03 -16.56 -32.34
CA CYS A 465 6.93 -17.97 -31.97
C CYS A 465 5.80 -18.65 -32.74
N CYS A 466 6.07 -19.89 -33.16
CA CYS A 466 5.17 -20.68 -33.98
C CYS A 466 4.81 -21.99 -33.27
N LYS A 467 3.75 -22.64 -33.75
CA LYS A 467 3.21 -23.87 -33.18
C LYS A 467 4.13 -25.08 -33.34
N ASP A 468 5.09 -25.02 -34.26
CA ASP A 468 6.12 -26.05 -34.50
C ASP A 468 7.30 -25.99 -33.52
N GLU A 469 7.12 -25.36 -32.36
CA GLU A 469 8.15 -25.28 -31.31
C GLU A 469 9.40 -24.46 -31.73
N SER A 470 9.27 -23.67 -32.80
CA SER A 470 10.30 -22.80 -33.34
C SER A 470 10.07 -21.34 -32.94
N VAL A 471 11.18 -20.62 -32.73
CA VAL A 471 11.18 -19.16 -32.64
C VAL A 471 12.01 -18.61 -33.80
N TYR A 472 11.41 -17.69 -34.56
CA TYR A 472 12.03 -17.02 -35.69
C TYR A 472 12.29 -15.56 -35.36
N ILE A 473 13.48 -15.09 -35.71
CA ILE A 473 13.90 -13.70 -35.56
C ILE A 473 14.00 -13.08 -36.95
N TYR A 474 13.17 -12.08 -37.21
CA TYR A 474 13.13 -11.38 -38.48
C TYR A 474 13.72 -9.97 -38.35
N LYS A 475 14.49 -9.56 -39.36
CA LYS A 475 15.01 -8.20 -39.49
C LYS A 475 14.72 -7.68 -40.91
N PRO A 476 14.46 -6.37 -41.08
CA PRO A 476 14.43 -5.78 -42.40
C PRO A 476 15.84 -5.77 -42.99
N VAL A 477 15.96 -5.92 -44.31
CA VAL A 477 17.26 -5.84 -45.01
C VAL A 477 17.91 -4.47 -44.78
N ASP A 478 17.08 -3.43 -44.72
CA ASP A 478 17.45 -2.07 -44.36
C ASP A 478 16.29 -1.45 -43.56
N THR A 479 16.60 -0.64 -42.56
CA THR A 479 15.61 0.12 -41.79
C THR A 479 14.78 1.06 -42.69
N PHE A 480 15.33 1.49 -43.83
CA PHE A 480 14.56 2.25 -44.84
C PHE A 480 13.64 1.37 -45.70
N GLN A 481 13.90 0.07 -45.79
CA GLN A 481 13.13 -0.91 -46.57
C GLN A 481 12.22 -1.74 -45.67
N ILE A 482 11.30 -1.08 -44.95
CA ILE A 482 10.36 -1.72 -44.01
C ILE A 482 9.45 -2.77 -44.69
N TRP A 483 9.34 -2.76 -46.03
CA TRP A 483 8.60 -3.78 -46.78
C TRP A 483 9.39 -5.07 -47.04
N ASN A 484 10.69 -5.12 -46.76
CA ASN A 484 11.56 -6.25 -47.08
C ASN A 484 12.18 -6.84 -45.81
N TRP A 485 11.53 -7.86 -45.24
CA TRP A 485 11.96 -8.56 -44.02
C TRP A 485 12.51 -9.93 -44.36
N GLN A 486 13.59 -10.31 -43.70
CA GLN A 486 14.25 -11.61 -43.85
C GLN A 486 14.39 -12.29 -42.49
N CYS A 487 14.37 -13.62 -42.50
CA CYS A 487 14.68 -14.41 -41.32
C CYS A 487 16.18 -14.31 -41.06
N ASP A 488 16.54 -13.65 -39.96
CA ASP A 488 17.92 -13.42 -39.53
C ASP A 488 18.47 -14.64 -38.79
N SER A 489 17.68 -15.20 -37.88
CA SER A 489 18.03 -16.40 -37.13
C SER A 489 16.78 -17.15 -36.65
N SER A 490 16.96 -18.41 -36.27
CA SER A 490 15.90 -19.24 -35.68
C SER A 490 16.48 -20.27 -34.73
N PHE A 491 15.69 -20.72 -33.77
CA PHE A 491 16.06 -21.79 -32.86
C PHE A 491 14.86 -22.65 -32.46
N GLN A 492 15.15 -23.92 -32.12
CA GLN A 492 14.16 -24.91 -31.72
C GLN A 492 14.08 -25.00 -30.20
N VAL A 493 12.87 -24.84 -29.65
CA VAL A 493 12.59 -24.90 -28.21
C VAL A 493 12.36 -26.34 -27.74
N ASN A 494 12.05 -27.25 -28.67
CA ASN A 494 11.77 -28.68 -28.44
C ASN A 494 10.58 -28.94 -27.48
N LYS A 495 9.70 -27.95 -27.32
CA LYS A 495 8.45 -27.99 -26.56
C LYS A 495 7.43 -27.03 -27.17
N PRO A 496 6.11 -27.30 -27.06
CA PRO A 496 5.08 -26.37 -27.54
C PRO A 496 5.23 -24.99 -26.89
N VAL A 497 5.41 -23.98 -27.74
CA VAL A 497 5.60 -22.57 -27.33
C VAL A 497 4.26 -21.86 -27.29
N ASN A 498 4.04 -21.01 -26.29
CA ASN A 498 2.79 -20.24 -26.14
C ASN A 498 3.01 -18.72 -26.21
N CYS A 499 4.13 -18.22 -25.70
CA CYS A 499 4.37 -16.79 -25.54
C CYS A 499 5.87 -16.47 -25.48
N LEU A 500 6.22 -15.21 -25.72
CA LEU A 500 7.60 -14.74 -25.70
C LEU A 500 7.73 -13.33 -25.12
N SER A 501 8.92 -12.99 -24.60
CA SER A 501 9.22 -11.63 -24.15
C SER A 501 10.71 -11.34 -24.21
N TRP A 502 11.09 -10.18 -24.74
CA TRP A 502 12.49 -9.75 -24.82
C TRP A 502 13.02 -9.23 -23.49
N CYS A 503 14.28 -9.55 -23.18
CA CYS A 503 15.02 -8.85 -22.13
C CYS A 503 15.08 -7.35 -22.45
N LYS A 504 14.71 -6.52 -21.48
CA LYS A 504 14.65 -5.05 -21.66
C LYS A 504 15.94 -4.34 -21.21
N ALA A 505 16.94 -5.08 -20.73
CA ALA A 505 18.21 -4.51 -20.30
C ALA A 505 19.05 -4.08 -21.50
N ARG A 506 19.65 -2.87 -21.44
CA ARG A 506 20.42 -2.29 -22.55
C ARG A 506 21.86 -2.81 -22.65
N ASN A 507 22.44 -3.24 -21.54
CA ASN A 507 23.83 -3.69 -21.44
C ASN A 507 23.91 -5.21 -21.27
N HIS A 508 22.96 -5.93 -21.84
CA HIS A 508 22.87 -7.37 -21.78
C HIS A 508 22.95 -7.92 -23.21
N PRO A 509 23.47 -9.13 -23.43
CA PRO A 509 23.31 -9.82 -24.71
C PRO A 509 21.83 -9.91 -25.09
N MET A 510 21.58 -10.11 -26.39
CA MET A 510 20.23 -10.25 -26.92
C MET A 510 19.61 -11.53 -26.35
N SER A 511 18.70 -11.35 -25.39
CA SER A 511 18.05 -12.46 -24.68
C SER A 511 16.54 -12.41 -24.82
N LEU A 512 15.93 -13.59 -24.92
CA LEU A 512 14.51 -13.80 -25.04
C LEU A 512 14.07 -14.83 -24.00
N VAL A 513 12.93 -14.59 -23.35
CA VAL A 513 12.25 -15.61 -22.57
C VAL A 513 11.08 -16.18 -23.35
N VAL A 514 10.94 -17.50 -23.32
CA VAL A 514 9.92 -18.27 -24.02
C VAL A 514 9.13 -19.09 -23.02
N GLY A 515 7.81 -18.94 -23.02
CA GLY A 515 6.89 -19.75 -22.21
C GLY A 515 6.39 -20.96 -23.00
N THR A 516 6.53 -22.15 -22.43
CA THR A 516 6.09 -23.42 -23.03
C THR A 516 4.91 -24.03 -22.27
N ASP A 517 4.43 -25.20 -22.70
CA ASP A 517 3.40 -25.95 -21.96
C ASP A 517 3.87 -26.46 -20.58
N THR A 518 5.17 -26.47 -20.30
CA THR A 518 5.71 -27.08 -19.07
C THR A 518 6.67 -26.19 -18.29
N ASP A 519 7.36 -25.26 -18.95
CA ASP A 519 8.43 -24.49 -18.36
C ASP A 519 8.60 -23.14 -19.05
N VAL A 520 9.49 -22.33 -18.46
CA VAL A 520 9.90 -21.06 -19.02
C VAL A 520 11.39 -21.17 -19.34
N GLN A 521 11.76 -20.94 -20.59
CA GLN A 521 13.13 -21.08 -21.07
C GLN A 521 13.72 -19.73 -21.44
N ILE A 522 14.98 -19.51 -21.05
CA ILE A 522 15.74 -18.32 -21.39
C ILE A 522 16.74 -18.67 -22.48
N TRP A 523 16.64 -17.93 -23.58
CA TRP A 523 17.51 -18.05 -24.74
C TRP A 523 18.34 -16.78 -24.89
N GLU A 524 19.62 -16.94 -25.22
CA GLU A 524 20.57 -15.85 -25.34
C GLU A 524 21.39 -16.02 -26.62
N LEU A 525 21.56 -14.92 -27.36
CA LEU A 525 22.41 -14.91 -28.54
C LEU A 525 23.87 -14.79 -28.11
N SER A 526 24.66 -15.83 -28.38
CA SER A 526 26.08 -15.86 -28.09
C SER A 526 26.89 -14.95 -29.02
N GLU A 527 28.15 -14.70 -28.66
CA GLU A 527 29.08 -13.90 -29.48
C GLU A 527 29.32 -14.52 -30.87
N SER A 528 29.12 -15.83 -31.02
CA SER A 528 29.20 -16.53 -32.31
C SER A 528 27.91 -16.43 -33.14
N HIS A 529 26.96 -15.59 -32.73
CA HIS A 529 25.65 -15.41 -33.37
C HIS A 529 24.79 -16.69 -33.39
N VAL A 530 24.94 -17.54 -32.37
CA VAL A 530 24.13 -18.74 -32.18
C VAL A 530 23.24 -18.57 -30.96
N TRP A 531 21.98 -18.98 -31.07
CA TRP A 531 21.06 -18.96 -29.94
C TRP A 531 21.33 -20.15 -29.02
N GLU A 532 21.65 -19.86 -27.77
CA GLU A 532 21.95 -20.85 -26.74
C GLU A 532 20.90 -20.78 -25.62
N GLN A 533 20.48 -21.96 -25.15
CA GLN A 533 19.54 -22.06 -24.03
C GLN A 533 20.31 -21.87 -22.72
N ARG A 534 20.13 -20.72 -22.07
CA ARG A 534 20.83 -20.34 -20.84
C ARG A 534 20.27 -21.04 -19.62
N ASN A 535 18.96 -20.86 -19.36
CA ASN A 535 18.29 -21.38 -18.16
C ASN A 535 16.93 -21.99 -18.52
N ILE A 536 16.54 -23.02 -17.77
CA ILE A 536 15.16 -23.51 -17.74
C ILE A 536 14.62 -23.23 -16.33
N LEU A 537 13.62 -22.35 -16.25
CA LEU A 537 12.92 -22.01 -15.02
C LEU A 537 11.79 -23.02 -14.83
N GLN A 538 12.04 -24.03 -14.00
CA GLN A 538 11.06 -25.07 -13.70
C GLN A 538 10.37 -24.76 -12.37
N ASP A 539 9.05 -24.60 -12.41
CA ASP A 539 8.23 -24.57 -11.21
C ASP A 539 6.79 -24.98 -11.55
N GLY A 540 6.54 -26.30 -11.48
CA GLY A 540 5.24 -26.92 -11.74
C GLY A 540 5.02 -27.41 -13.19
N ASN A 541 4.18 -28.43 -13.35
CA ASN A 541 3.77 -28.96 -14.66
C ASN A 541 2.46 -28.31 -15.10
N SER A 542 2.49 -27.02 -15.43
CA SER A 542 1.31 -26.30 -15.88
C SER A 542 1.63 -25.40 -17.07
N VAL A 543 0.65 -25.21 -17.94
CA VAL A 543 0.80 -24.47 -19.19
C VAL A 543 1.08 -23.00 -18.89
N VAL A 544 2.17 -22.48 -19.45
CA VAL A 544 2.50 -21.05 -19.36
C VAL A 544 1.63 -20.28 -20.35
N ARG A 545 0.82 -19.35 -19.84
CA ARG A 545 -0.11 -18.53 -20.62
C ARG A 545 0.53 -17.24 -21.13
N SER A 546 1.38 -16.60 -20.32
CA SER A 546 2.06 -15.36 -20.66
C SER A 546 3.35 -15.24 -19.87
N VAL A 547 4.39 -14.70 -20.51
CA VAL A 547 5.69 -14.37 -19.89
C VAL A 547 5.99 -12.90 -20.09
N ALA A 548 6.63 -12.27 -19.10
CA ALA A 548 7.02 -10.88 -19.18
C ALA A 548 8.38 -10.66 -18.51
N TRP A 549 9.35 -10.17 -19.28
CA TRP A 549 10.65 -9.77 -18.75
C TRP A 549 10.59 -8.33 -18.24
N SER A 550 10.95 -8.13 -16.97
CA SER A 550 10.97 -6.81 -16.33
C SER A 550 12.13 -5.97 -16.83
N SER A 551 11.90 -4.65 -16.87
CA SER A 551 13.00 -3.69 -16.94
C SER A 551 13.92 -3.81 -15.70
N ASN A 552 15.23 -3.72 -15.92
CA ASN A 552 16.27 -3.76 -14.88
C ASN A 552 16.76 -2.33 -14.52
N ILE A 553 15.86 -1.37 -14.43
CA ILE A 553 16.27 -0.01 -14.04
C ILE A 553 16.52 0.00 -12.53
N GLY A 554 17.78 0.11 -12.13
CA GLY A 554 18.18 0.24 -10.73
C GLY A 554 18.23 -1.05 -9.93
N LYS A 555 18.27 -2.22 -10.59
CA LYS A 555 18.51 -3.52 -9.94
C LYS A 555 19.83 -4.12 -10.48
N ASP A 556 20.40 -5.04 -9.72
CA ASP A 556 21.59 -5.82 -10.06
C ASP A 556 21.22 -7.24 -10.55
N TYR A 557 19.93 -7.53 -10.62
CA TYR A 557 19.36 -8.80 -11.04
C TYR A 557 18.24 -8.59 -12.07
N GLU A 558 17.96 -9.64 -12.81
CA GLU A 558 16.85 -9.64 -13.77
C GLU A 558 15.61 -10.24 -13.13
N THR A 559 14.43 -9.79 -13.56
CA THR A 559 13.16 -10.31 -13.04
C THR A 559 12.29 -10.75 -14.21
N ILE A 560 11.80 -11.98 -14.15
CA ILE A 560 10.86 -12.54 -15.11
C ILE A 560 9.60 -12.95 -14.36
N ALA A 561 8.45 -12.55 -14.87
CA ALA A 561 7.17 -13.08 -14.43
C ALA A 561 6.64 -14.07 -15.47
N ALA A 562 5.99 -15.12 -15.00
CA ALA A 562 5.28 -16.09 -15.82
C ALA A 562 3.91 -16.39 -15.20
N SER A 563 2.88 -16.43 -16.03
CA SER A 563 1.51 -16.74 -15.65
C SER A 563 1.14 -18.13 -16.15
N TYR A 564 0.39 -18.87 -15.34
CA TYR A 564 0.12 -20.29 -15.57
C TYR A 564 -1.39 -20.59 -15.58
N SER A 565 -1.75 -21.71 -16.19
CA SER A 565 -3.11 -22.25 -16.15
C SER A 565 -3.55 -22.74 -14.76
N ASP A 566 -2.60 -22.99 -13.84
CA ASP A 566 -2.91 -23.35 -12.45
C ASP A 566 -3.39 -22.15 -11.59
N GLY A 567 -3.53 -20.98 -12.21
CA GLY A 567 -3.91 -19.73 -11.58
C GLY A 567 -2.83 -19.09 -10.71
N CYS A 568 -1.59 -19.54 -10.86
CA CYS A 568 -0.43 -18.94 -10.21
C CYS A 568 0.31 -18.01 -11.16
N ILE A 569 0.86 -16.94 -10.60
CA ILE A 569 1.89 -16.12 -11.23
C ILE A 569 3.17 -16.36 -10.47
N ARG A 570 4.22 -16.74 -11.18
CA ARG A 570 5.53 -17.02 -10.61
C ARG A 570 6.50 -15.94 -11.04
N ILE A 571 7.27 -15.44 -10.08
CA ILE A 571 8.24 -14.37 -10.29
C ILE A 571 9.62 -14.91 -9.99
N PHE A 572 10.45 -14.96 -11.02
CA PHE A 572 11.80 -15.47 -10.98
C PHE A 572 12.78 -14.31 -10.97
N GLN A 573 13.75 -14.39 -10.08
CA GLN A 573 14.91 -13.51 -10.05
C GLN A 573 16.11 -14.26 -10.61
N ILE A 574 16.75 -13.68 -11.62
CA ILE A 574 17.91 -14.28 -12.29
C ILE A 574 19.14 -13.47 -11.94
N SER A 575 20.18 -14.19 -11.54
CA SER A 575 21.49 -13.67 -11.18
C SER A 575 22.57 -14.48 -11.93
N PRO A 576 23.81 -13.99 -11.99
CA PRO A 576 24.93 -14.77 -12.53
C PRO A 576 25.12 -16.13 -11.84
N ALA A 577 24.71 -16.26 -10.58
CA ALA A 577 24.82 -17.50 -9.79
C ALA A 577 23.68 -18.52 -10.04
N GLY A 578 22.68 -18.17 -10.87
CA GLY A 578 21.50 -18.99 -11.13
C GLY A 578 20.19 -18.20 -10.95
N TYR A 579 19.08 -18.93 -10.82
CA TYR A 579 17.76 -18.32 -10.63
C TYR A 579 17.13 -18.71 -9.28
N SER A 580 16.22 -17.88 -8.80
CA SER A 580 15.43 -18.15 -7.60
C SER A 580 13.98 -17.73 -7.79
N LEU A 581 13.06 -18.49 -7.21
CA LEU A 581 11.64 -18.13 -7.16
C LEU A 581 11.42 -17.16 -6.00
N THR A 582 11.01 -15.93 -6.31
CA THR A 582 10.82 -14.86 -5.32
C THR A 582 9.37 -14.57 -5.00
N GLY A 583 8.45 -14.94 -5.90
CA GLY A 583 7.01 -14.74 -5.71
C GLY A 583 6.20 -15.86 -6.34
N CYS A 584 5.18 -16.34 -5.62
CA CYS A 584 4.16 -17.24 -6.11
C CYS A 584 2.79 -16.65 -5.72
N LEU A 585 2.15 -15.97 -6.68
CA LEU A 585 0.92 -15.20 -6.48
C LEU A 585 -0.26 -16.07 -6.90
N ARG A 586 -1.19 -16.33 -5.99
CA ARG A 586 -2.28 -17.31 -6.19
C ARG A 586 -3.67 -16.70 -6.16
N ASP A 587 -3.78 -15.38 -6.11
CA ASP A 587 -5.04 -14.70 -5.82
C ASP A 587 -6.08 -14.80 -6.95
N HIS A 588 -5.69 -15.12 -8.20
CA HIS A 588 -6.64 -15.39 -9.28
C HIS A 588 -7.39 -16.72 -9.13
N GLY A 589 -6.74 -17.74 -8.56
CA GLY A 589 -7.33 -19.07 -8.31
C GLY A 589 -7.66 -19.91 -9.55
N ARG A 590 -7.53 -19.36 -10.76
CA ARG A 590 -7.72 -19.97 -12.10
C ARG A 590 -6.81 -19.31 -13.12
N ASP A 591 -6.79 -19.81 -14.36
CA ASP A 591 -5.98 -19.33 -15.49
C ASP A 591 -5.72 -17.82 -15.47
N VAL A 592 -4.43 -17.47 -15.47
CA VAL A 592 -3.97 -16.10 -15.61
C VAL A 592 -3.51 -15.89 -17.04
N TRP A 593 -4.32 -15.22 -17.84
CA TRP A 593 -4.15 -15.09 -19.28
C TRP A 593 -3.02 -14.18 -19.71
N ARG A 594 -2.85 -13.04 -19.03
CA ARG A 594 -1.85 -12.02 -19.41
C ARG A 594 -1.19 -11.43 -18.20
N ILE A 595 0.09 -11.10 -18.37
CA ILE A 595 0.88 -10.34 -17.42
C ILE A 595 1.71 -9.30 -18.15
N GLU A 596 1.91 -8.13 -17.54
CA GLU A 596 2.73 -7.06 -18.13
C GLU A 596 3.40 -6.24 -17.05
N TRP A 597 4.67 -5.89 -17.25
CA TRP A 597 5.40 -4.99 -16.35
C TRP A 597 5.17 -3.54 -16.73
N ASN A 598 5.15 -2.66 -15.73
CA ASN A 598 5.29 -1.23 -16.00
C ASN A 598 6.69 -0.91 -16.57
N LEU A 599 6.82 0.28 -17.17
CA LEU A 599 8.08 0.73 -17.81
C LEU A 599 9.31 0.63 -16.90
N THR A 600 9.13 0.85 -15.60
CA THR A 600 10.22 0.80 -14.60
C THR A 600 10.53 -0.61 -14.07
N GLY A 601 9.71 -1.63 -14.35
CA GLY A 601 9.87 -2.96 -13.79
C GLY A 601 9.59 -3.08 -12.29
N THR A 602 8.75 -2.20 -11.74
CA THR A 602 8.42 -2.13 -10.31
C THR A 602 7.01 -2.62 -9.98
N ILE A 603 6.10 -2.57 -10.94
CA ILE A 603 4.71 -3.02 -10.80
C ILE A 603 4.42 -4.02 -11.91
N LEU A 604 3.84 -5.16 -11.53
CA LEU A 604 3.33 -6.17 -12.45
C LEU A 604 1.81 -6.08 -12.51
N ALA A 605 1.23 -6.05 -13.70
CA ALA A 605 -0.20 -6.21 -13.91
C ALA A 605 -0.50 -7.66 -14.30
N SER A 606 -1.64 -8.19 -13.88
CA SER A 606 -2.13 -9.50 -14.30
C SER A 606 -3.63 -9.52 -14.52
N SER A 607 -4.09 -10.31 -15.49
CA SER A 607 -5.50 -10.56 -15.77
C SER A 607 -5.77 -12.07 -15.82
N GLY A 608 -6.88 -12.52 -15.24
CA GLY A 608 -7.26 -13.93 -15.22
C GLY A 608 -8.76 -14.15 -15.36
N ASP A 609 -9.16 -15.42 -15.27
CA ASP A 609 -10.54 -15.92 -15.39
C ASP A 609 -11.53 -15.37 -14.36
N ASP A 610 -11.05 -14.70 -13.32
CA ASP A 610 -11.86 -14.15 -12.24
C ASP A 610 -12.40 -12.74 -12.55
N ASP A 611 -12.31 -12.29 -13.81
CA ASP A 611 -12.70 -10.97 -14.30
C ASP A 611 -12.05 -9.82 -13.51
N CYS A 612 -10.82 -10.05 -13.04
CA CYS A 612 -10.05 -9.08 -12.27
C CYS A 612 -8.74 -8.74 -12.95
N VAL A 613 -8.36 -7.47 -12.89
CA VAL A 613 -6.98 -7.04 -13.13
C VAL A 613 -6.33 -6.72 -11.80
N ARG A 614 -5.22 -7.39 -11.47
CA ARG A 614 -4.46 -7.16 -10.25
C ARG A 614 -3.14 -6.48 -10.56
N MET A 615 -2.75 -5.56 -9.67
CA MET A 615 -1.47 -4.88 -9.70
C MET A 615 -0.64 -5.36 -8.51
N TRP A 616 0.58 -5.78 -8.77
CA TRP A 616 1.47 -6.38 -7.79
C TRP A 616 2.72 -5.55 -7.63
N LYS A 617 3.21 -5.46 -6.39
CA LYS A 617 4.45 -4.77 -6.08
C LYS A 617 5.24 -5.56 -5.05
N GLN A 618 6.55 -5.61 -5.26
CA GLN A 618 7.47 -6.17 -4.27
C GLN A 618 7.61 -5.21 -3.09
N THR A 619 7.44 -5.73 -1.88
CA THR A 619 7.71 -5.01 -0.62
C THR A 619 9.19 -5.05 -0.29
N PHE A 620 9.60 -4.21 0.68
CA PHE A 620 11.01 -4.09 1.06
C PHE A 620 11.61 -5.38 1.64
N ASP A 621 10.78 -6.27 2.19
CA ASP A 621 11.20 -7.60 2.67
C ASP A 621 11.36 -8.63 1.54
N GLY A 622 11.18 -8.22 0.28
CA GLY A 622 11.29 -9.08 -0.91
C GLY A 622 10.01 -9.85 -1.24
N SER A 623 8.98 -9.81 -0.38
CA SER A 623 7.69 -10.46 -0.66
C SER A 623 6.87 -9.68 -1.68
N TRP A 624 5.91 -10.34 -2.31
CA TRP A 624 5.04 -9.72 -3.30
C TRP A 624 3.64 -9.52 -2.74
N CYS A 625 3.07 -8.33 -2.94
CA CYS A 625 1.73 -8.02 -2.48
C CYS A 625 0.86 -7.45 -3.61
N CYS A 626 -0.43 -7.80 -3.59
CA CYS A 626 -1.44 -7.16 -4.42
C CYS A 626 -1.71 -5.76 -3.86
N ILE A 627 -1.37 -4.72 -4.63
CA ILE A 627 -1.54 -3.31 -4.25
C ILE A 627 -2.87 -2.72 -4.74
N SER A 628 -3.43 -3.28 -5.80
CA SER A 628 -4.72 -2.84 -6.36
C SER A 628 -5.39 -3.98 -7.11
N GLU A 629 -6.72 -3.97 -7.08
CA GLU A 629 -7.58 -4.88 -7.82
C GLU A 629 -8.64 -4.05 -8.55
N ILE A 630 -8.75 -4.25 -9.85
CA ILE A 630 -9.67 -3.56 -10.74
C ILE A 630 -10.68 -4.59 -11.22
N HIS A 631 -11.96 -4.33 -10.95
CA HIS A 631 -13.08 -5.11 -11.47
C HIS A 631 -13.78 -4.25 -12.55
N PRO A 632 -13.85 -4.70 -13.81
CA PRO A 632 -14.46 -3.90 -14.89
C PRO A 632 -15.94 -3.55 -14.69
N ASP A 633 -16.64 -4.34 -13.86
CA ASP A 633 -18.09 -4.26 -13.62
C ASP A 633 -18.50 -3.69 -12.26
N LYS A 634 -17.55 -3.23 -11.44
CA LYS A 634 -17.81 -2.61 -10.12
C LYS A 634 -17.06 -1.31 -9.98
#